data_AF-A0A348Z3R8-F1
#
_entry.id   AF-A0A348Z3R8-F1
#
_cell.length_a   1.000
_cell.length_b   1.000
_cell.length_c   1.000
_cell.angle_alpha   90.00
_cell.angle_beta   90.00
_cell.angle_gamma   90.00
#
_symmetry.space_group_name_H-M   'P 1'
#
loop_
_entity.id
_entity.type
_entity.pdbx_description
1 polymer ?
#
loop_
_entity_poly.entity_id
_entity_poly.type
_entity_poly.pdbx_seq_one_letter_code
_entity_poly.pdbx_strand_id
1 'polypeptide(L)'
;MASYKQLSKYNWKVTVSLGFEGGKRTRVAKQGFRTKADAEKYVTELKQQQNKGYVPTSENNVPFKDFILKWYEDYKKHTLGISTRASYTGRINNYIIPALGDYKIRDITPSVMQEFYNSLIDKMKPASIEKIFQILISCFKYARKQKLIYELPTDIDKVKVEAPKVEFWEDKELNIFLDRIKGTYLYNAIFIDSLTGLRVAELCGLRWCNIDLEKGYISVNSQVIYDREEKKLLFTEILKTDSSNRKVSIPPKTLGVYLKNLKEEIK
;
A
#
# COMPACT_ATOMS: atom_id res chain seq x y z
N MET A 1 -8.90 29.49 28.41
CA MET A 1 -8.98 29.33 29.89
C MET A 1 -9.29 27.88 30.23
N ALA A 2 -8.66 27.36 31.28
CA ALA A 2 -8.90 26.00 31.80
C ALA A 2 -9.48 26.09 33.23
N SER A 3 -10.44 25.25 33.57
CA SER A 3 -10.97 25.10 34.92
C SER A 3 -10.68 23.70 35.47
N TYR A 4 -10.35 23.65 36.75
CA TYR A 4 -10.03 22.40 37.47
C TYR A 4 -11.03 22.20 38.58
N LYS A 5 -11.60 20.99 38.70
CA LYS A 5 -12.54 20.63 39.76
C LYS A 5 -12.12 19.28 40.34
N GLN A 6 -11.92 19.24 41.66
CA GLN A 6 -11.74 17.98 42.38
C GLN A 6 -13.10 17.32 42.59
N LEU A 7 -13.25 16.09 42.11
CA LEU A 7 -14.47 15.28 42.26
C LEU A 7 -14.36 14.32 43.45
N SER A 8 -13.16 13.81 43.72
CA SER A 8 -12.84 13.01 44.91
C SER A 8 -11.35 13.07 45.24
N LYS A 9 -10.92 12.43 46.35
CA LYS A 9 -9.53 12.46 46.88
C LYS A 9 -8.45 12.14 45.83
N TYR A 10 -8.78 11.38 44.78
CA TYR A 10 -7.87 11.01 43.68
C TYR A 10 -8.50 11.16 42.29
N ASN A 11 -9.47 12.05 42.15
CA ASN A 11 -10.15 12.26 40.88
C ASN A 11 -10.34 13.74 40.62
N TRP A 12 -9.52 14.27 39.72
CA TRP A 12 -9.62 15.62 39.21
C TRP A 12 -10.22 15.60 37.81
N LYS A 13 -11.10 16.57 37.56
CA LYS A 13 -11.67 16.88 36.25
C LYS A 13 -11.14 18.23 35.79
N VAL A 14 -10.72 18.27 34.53
CA VAL A 14 -10.28 19.50 33.87
C VAL A 14 -11.16 19.80 32.68
N THR A 15 -11.50 21.07 32.49
CA THR A 15 -12.25 21.55 31.32
C THR A 15 -11.46 22.68 30.66
N VAL A 16 -11.06 22.48 29.41
CA VAL A 16 -10.31 23.47 28.62
C VAL A 16 -11.21 24.07 27.56
N SER A 17 -11.29 25.40 27.52
CA SER A 17 -11.96 26.14 26.46
C SER A 17 -11.01 26.31 25.28
N LEU A 18 -11.36 25.74 24.12
CA LEU A 18 -10.54 25.73 22.90
C LEU A 18 -10.81 26.91 21.96
N GLY A 19 -11.75 27.78 22.28
CA GLY A 19 -12.14 28.92 21.44
C GLY A 19 -13.52 28.73 20.85
N PHE A 20 -13.76 29.30 19.67
CA PHE A 20 -15.03 29.22 18.95
C PHE A 20 -14.81 28.59 17.57
N GLU A 21 -15.58 27.55 17.24
CA GLU A 21 -15.70 27.00 15.89
C GLU A 21 -17.13 27.23 15.41
N GLY A 22 -17.31 27.88 14.24
CA GLY A 22 -18.64 28.16 13.68
C GLY A 22 -19.57 28.96 14.62
N GLY A 23 -19.01 29.83 15.47
CA GLY A 23 -19.76 30.61 16.46
C GLY A 23 -20.13 29.86 17.74
N LYS A 24 -19.87 28.55 17.85
CA LYS A 24 -20.09 27.76 19.07
C LYS A 24 -18.78 27.58 19.84
N ARG A 25 -18.87 27.70 21.18
CA ARG A 25 -17.70 27.56 22.06
C ARG A 25 -17.32 26.09 22.22
N THR A 26 -16.17 25.69 21.70
CA THR A 26 -15.66 24.32 21.81
C THR A 26 -14.92 24.13 23.14
N ARG A 27 -15.26 23.06 23.86
CA ARG A 27 -14.66 22.70 25.16
C ARG A 27 -14.29 21.22 25.18
N VAL A 28 -13.13 20.90 25.74
CA VAL A 28 -12.72 19.52 26.02
C VAL A 28 -12.68 19.32 27.53
N ALA A 29 -13.34 18.27 28.00
CA ALA A 29 -13.30 17.86 29.40
C ALA A 29 -12.67 16.47 29.52
N LYS A 30 -11.75 16.31 30.47
CA LYS A 30 -11.14 15.03 30.83
C LYS A 30 -11.14 14.88 32.35
N GLN A 31 -11.40 13.68 32.84
CA GLN A 31 -11.45 13.35 34.26
C GLN A 31 -10.62 12.10 34.57
N GLY A 32 -10.42 11.80 35.85
CA GLY A 32 -9.65 10.64 36.30
C GLY A 32 -8.18 10.94 36.63
N PHE A 33 -7.80 12.21 36.74
CA PHE A 33 -6.44 12.56 37.15
C PHE A 33 -6.28 12.37 38.67
N ARG A 34 -5.21 11.69 39.08
CA ARG A 34 -4.93 11.44 40.51
C ARG A 34 -4.58 12.72 41.25
N THR A 35 -3.80 13.60 40.63
CA THR A 35 -3.38 14.89 41.19
C THR A 35 -3.81 16.07 40.32
N LYS A 36 -3.86 17.27 40.92
CA LYS A 36 -4.06 18.52 40.18
C LYS A 36 -2.91 18.77 39.19
N ALA A 37 -1.69 18.43 39.57
CA ALA A 37 -0.49 18.58 38.74
C ALA A 37 -0.59 17.74 37.44
N ASP A 38 -1.10 16.50 37.52
CA ASP A 38 -1.34 15.66 36.33
C ASP A 38 -2.35 16.32 35.38
N ALA A 39 -3.40 16.93 35.94
CA ALA A 39 -4.39 17.67 35.17
C ALA A 39 -3.80 18.93 34.52
N GLU A 40 -2.92 19.66 35.22
CA GLU A 40 -2.22 20.85 34.70
C GLU A 40 -1.21 20.50 33.59
N LYS A 41 -0.50 19.38 33.71
CA LYS A 41 0.39 18.84 32.67
C LYS A 41 -0.40 18.54 31.39
N TYR A 42 -1.54 17.86 31.50
CA TYR A 42 -2.44 17.62 30.39
C TYR A 42 -2.92 18.91 29.71
N VAL A 43 -3.25 19.96 30.49
CA VAL A 43 -3.64 21.26 29.91
C VAL A 43 -2.49 21.92 29.16
N THR A 44 -1.28 21.80 29.67
CA THR A 44 -0.07 22.39 29.05
C THR A 44 0.23 21.70 27.72
N GLU A 45 0.20 20.37 27.69
CA GLU A 45 0.36 19.56 26.47
C GLU A 45 -0.74 19.91 25.45
N LEU A 46 -1.99 19.99 25.89
CA LEU A 46 -3.13 20.31 25.02
C LEU A 46 -3.06 21.74 24.46
N LYS A 47 -2.56 22.71 25.23
CA LYS A 47 -2.29 24.08 24.72
C LYS A 47 -1.12 24.11 23.75
N GLN A 48 -0.05 23.35 23.99
CA GLN A 48 1.06 23.25 23.04
C GLN A 48 0.61 22.64 21.71
N GLN A 49 -0.23 21.61 21.76
CA GLN A 49 -0.88 21.05 20.58
C GLN A 49 -1.76 22.11 19.89
N GLN A 50 -2.53 22.88 20.64
CA GLN A 50 -3.37 23.96 20.11
C GLN A 50 -2.58 25.07 19.41
N ASN A 51 -1.46 25.51 20.00
CA ASN A 51 -0.56 26.49 19.38
C ASN A 51 0.07 25.96 18.08
N LYS A 52 0.19 24.63 17.95
CA LYS A 52 0.61 23.94 16.72
C LYS A 52 -0.54 23.70 15.73
N GLY A 53 -1.73 24.25 15.99
CA GLY A 53 -2.91 24.17 15.11
C GLY A 53 -3.84 22.98 15.36
N TYR A 54 -3.66 22.24 16.47
CA TYR A 54 -4.54 21.13 16.84
C TYR A 54 -5.77 21.63 17.60
N VAL A 55 -6.94 21.50 16.99
CA VAL A 55 -8.21 21.58 17.72
C VAL A 55 -8.66 20.14 17.96
N PRO A 56 -8.68 19.64 19.20
CA PRO A 56 -9.30 18.36 19.48
C PRO A 56 -10.79 18.46 19.18
N THR A 57 -11.18 18.06 17.97
CA THR A 57 -12.56 17.93 17.54
C THR A 57 -13.08 16.55 17.94
N SER A 58 -14.41 16.42 18.01
CA SER A 58 -15.08 15.12 18.18
C SER A 58 -14.70 14.11 17.09
N GLU A 59 -14.21 14.58 15.95
CA GLU A 59 -13.81 13.79 14.79
C GLU A 59 -12.52 12.99 15.02
N ASN A 60 -11.72 13.32 16.04
CA ASN A 60 -10.48 12.61 16.37
C ASN A 60 -10.70 11.41 17.32
N ASN A 61 -11.94 11.16 17.71
CA ASN A 61 -12.34 10.12 18.65
C ASN A 61 -12.91 8.87 17.95
N VAL A 62 -12.59 8.69 16.67
CA VAL A 62 -13.06 7.58 15.84
C VAL A 62 -12.11 6.37 15.99
N PRO A 63 -12.62 5.13 16.10
CA PRO A 63 -11.81 3.92 16.01
C PRO A 63 -11.03 3.86 14.68
N PHE A 64 -9.78 3.42 14.73
CA PHE A 64 -8.91 3.42 13.57
C PHE A 64 -9.43 2.51 12.46
N LYS A 65 -10.11 1.40 12.80
CA LYS A 65 -10.76 0.53 11.82
C LYS A 65 -11.76 1.27 10.93
N ASP A 66 -12.59 2.13 11.52
CA ASP A 66 -13.61 2.87 10.77
C ASP A 66 -12.94 3.92 9.88
N PHE A 67 -11.89 4.55 10.39
CA PHE A 67 -11.12 5.53 9.64
C PHE A 67 -10.36 4.94 8.45
N ILE A 68 -9.61 3.85 8.66
CA ILE A 68 -8.82 3.24 7.59
C ILE A 68 -9.70 2.64 6.49
N LEU A 69 -10.86 2.05 6.86
CA LEU A 69 -11.84 1.55 5.90
C LEU A 69 -12.46 2.68 5.08
N LYS A 70 -12.90 3.76 5.74
CA LYS A 70 -13.43 4.94 5.06
C LYS A 70 -12.40 5.57 4.12
N TRP A 71 -11.18 5.79 4.60
CA TRP A 71 -10.08 6.30 3.79
C TRP A 71 -9.78 5.40 2.58
N TYR A 72 -9.85 4.08 2.77
CA TYR A 72 -9.63 3.13 1.70
C TYR A 72 -10.72 3.22 0.63
N GLU A 73 -11.99 3.10 1.02
CA GLU A 73 -13.13 3.10 0.09
C GLU A 73 -13.32 4.45 -0.61
N ASP A 74 -13.34 5.56 0.15
CA ASP A 74 -13.70 6.88 -0.40
C ASP A 74 -12.57 7.51 -1.24
N TYR A 75 -11.32 7.11 -1.01
CA TYR A 75 -10.16 7.77 -1.61
C TYR A 75 -9.15 6.79 -2.20
N LYS A 76 -8.55 5.92 -1.37
CA LYS A 76 -7.36 5.18 -1.80
C LYS A 76 -7.66 4.19 -2.93
N LYS A 77 -8.77 3.45 -2.85
CA LYS A 77 -9.18 2.41 -3.81
C LYS A 77 -9.26 2.92 -5.25
N HIS A 78 -9.72 4.15 -5.46
CA HIS A 78 -9.83 4.78 -6.77
C HIS A 78 -8.47 5.14 -7.40
N THR A 79 -7.40 5.21 -6.60
CA THR A 79 -6.04 5.48 -7.08
C THR A 79 -5.23 4.21 -7.36
N LEU A 80 -5.79 3.04 -7.07
CA LEU A 80 -5.09 1.75 -7.15
C LEU A 80 -5.55 0.91 -8.34
N GLY A 81 -4.59 0.28 -9.00
CA GLY A 81 -4.86 -0.78 -9.97
C GLY A 81 -5.50 -2.00 -9.32
N ILE A 82 -6.27 -2.77 -10.09
CA ILE A 82 -7.14 -3.87 -9.64
C ILE A 82 -6.39 -4.87 -8.74
N SER A 83 -5.24 -5.39 -9.18
CA SER A 83 -4.43 -6.35 -8.39
C SER A 83 -3.90 -5.77 -7.08
N THR A 84 -3.72 -4.44 -7.02
CA THR A 84 -3.23 -3.75 -5.83
C THR A 84 -4.33 -3.59 -4.79
N ARG A 85 -5.61 -3.45 -5.20
CA ARG A 85 -6.77 -3.37 -4.31
C ARG A 85 -6.88 -4.59 -3.41
N ALA A 86 -6.88 -5.78 -4.01
CA ALA A 86 -6.92 -7.04 -3.26
C ALA A 86 -5.75 -7.17 -2.25
N SER A 87 -4.55 -6.72 -2.64
CA SER A 87 -3.39 -6.72 -1.75
C SER A 87 -3.48 -5.69 -0.63
N TYR A 88 -4.16 -4.57 -0.85
CA TYR A 88 -4.47 -3.58 0.18
C TYR A 88 -5.49 -4.14 1.17
N THR A 89 -6.65 -4.60 0.68
CA THR A 89 -7.74 -5.15 1.49
C THR A 89 -7.24 -6.30 2.37
N GLY A 90 -6.49 -7.24 1.80
CA GLY A 90 -5.90 -8.35 2.56
C GLY A 90 -4.95 -7.89 3.67
N ARG A 91 -4.13 -6.85 3.43
CA ARG A 91 -3.23 -6.32 4.48
C ARG A 91 -3.97 -5.56 5.57
N ILE A 92 -4.98 -4.78 5.18
CA ILE A 92 -5.83 -4.04 6.12
C ILE A 92 -6.56 -5.01 7.04
N ASN A 93 -7.25 -5.99 6.49
CA ASN A 93 -8.13 -6.89 7.25
C ASN A 93 -7.36 -7.95 8.06
N ASN A 94 -6.24 -8.46 7.54
CA ASN A 94 -5.55 -9.59 8.18
C ASN A 94 -4.45 -9.17 9.17
N TYR A 95 -3.96 -7.92 9.09
CA TYR A 95 -2.84 -7.47 9.93
C TYR A 95 -3.12 -6.14 10.63
N ILE A 96 -3.58 -5.12 9.90
CA ILE A 96 -3.72 -3.77 10.46
C ILE A 96 -4.91 -3.68 11.43
N ILE A 97 -6.12 -4.07 10.98
CA ILE A 97 -7.33 -3.99 11.80
C ILE A 97 -7.21 -4.87 13.05
N PRO A 98 -6.74 -6.13 12.98
CA PRO A 98 -6.61 -6.97 14.18
C PRO A 98 -5.70 -6.38 15.25
N ALA A 99 -4.67 -5.63 14.88
CA ALA A 99 -3.71 -5.07 15.82
C ALA A 99 -4.06 -3.64 16.28
N LEU A 100 -4.52 -2.79 15.36
CA LEU A 100 -4.68 -1.35 15.57
C LEU A 100 -6.12 -0.87 15.50
N GLY A 101 -7.07 -1.72 15.08
CA GLY A 101 -8.42 -1.30 14.70
C GLY A 101 -9.25 -0.68 15.83
N ASP A 102 -9.08 -1.18 17.05
CA ASP A 102 -9.82 -0.72 18.23
C ASP A 102 -9.17 0.49 18.92
N TYR A 103 -7.94 0.86 18.54
CA TYR A 103 -7.35 2.11 18.97
C TYR A 103 -8.10 3.27 18.33
N LYS A 104 -8.23 4.38 19.05
CA LYS A 104 -8.63 5.65 18.43
C LYS A 104 -7.46 6.21 17.65
N ILE A 105 -7.72 6.89 16.55
CA ILE A 105 -6.66 7.46 15.67
C ILE A 105 -5.63 8.26 16.49
N ARG A 106 -6.11 9.09 17.44
CA ARG A 106 -5.27 9.94 18.29
C ARG A 106 -4.41 9.18 19.32
N ASP A 107 -4.79 7.94 19.64
CA ASP A 107 -4.14 7.13 20.67
C ASP A 107 -3.09 6.19 20.04
N ILE A 108 -2.96 6.15 18.71
CA ILE A 108 -1.90 5.42 17.99
C ILE A 108 -0.64 6.30 17.98
N THR A 109 0.33 5.91 18.81
CA THR A 109 1.62 6.60 18.97
C THR A 109 2.75 5.85 18.25
N PRO A 110 3.95 6.45 18.09
CA PRO A 110 5.13 5.74 17.60
C PRO A 110 5.46 4.47 18.41
N SER A 111 5.24 4.48 19.73
CA SER A 111 5.46 3.29 20.59
C SER A 111 4.51 2.15 20.22
N VAL A 112 3.22 2.44 20.07
CA VAL A 112 2.20 1.45 19.64
C VAL A 112 2.56 0.91 18.25
N MET A 113 3.07 1.77 17.36
CA MET A 113 3.47 1.37 16.02
C MET A 113 4.75 0.50 16.02
N GLN A 114 5.71 0.78 16.90
CA GLN A 114 6.91 -0.03 17.07
C GLN A 114 6.56 -1.42 17.63
N GLU A 115 5.66 -1.49 18.61
CA GLU A 115 5.13 -2.77 19.12
C GLU A 115 4.46 -3.58 18.01
N PHE A 116 3.63 -2.91 17.19
CA PHE A 116 3.03 -3.56 16.04
C PHE A 116 4.08 -4.06 15.04
N TYR A 117 5.09 -3.25 14.72
CA TYR A 117 6.20 -3.65 13.85
C TYR A 117 6.91 -4.90 14.38
N ASN A 118 7.29 -4.89 15.66
CA ASN A 118 7.98 -6.01 16.31
C ASN A 118 7.13 -7.29 16.27
N SER A 119 5.81 -7.18 16.46
CA SER A 119 4.90 -8.33 16.38
C SER A 119 4.83 -9.01 15.00
N LEU A 120 5.26 -8.31 13.94
CA LEU A 120 5.29 -8.81 12.58
C LEU A 120 6.65 -9.40 12.18
N ILE A 121 7.75 -8.92 12.77
CA ILE A 121 9.11 -9.39 12.45
C ILE A 121 9.23 -10.90 12.64
N ASP A 122 8.65 -11.43 13.72
CA ASP A 122 8.72 -12.86 14.04
C ASP A 122 7.86 -13.73 13.12
N LYS A 123 6.96 -13.12 12.35
CA LYS A 123 5.92 -13.85 11.59
C LYS A 123 6.10 -13.74 10.08
N MET A 124 6.82 -12.74 9.58
CA MET A 124 6.91 -12.50 8.14
C MET A 124 8.18 -11.79 7.72
N LYS A 125 8.52 -11.95 6.43
CA LYS A 125 9.71 -11.32 5.84
C LYS A 125 9.61 -9.78 5.92
N PRO A 126 10.74 -9.08 6.18
CA PRO A 126 10.76 -7.61 6.27
C PRO A 126 10.16 -6.89 5.05
N ALA A 127 10.36 -7.42 3.84
CA ALA A 127 9.78 -6.87 2.61
C ALA A 127 8.24 -6.84 2.64
N SER A 128 7.61 -7.84 3.28
CA SER A 128 6.15 -7.90 3.43
C SER A 128 5.64 -6.92 4.48
N ILE A 129 6.38 -6.75 5.58
CA ILE A 129 6.10 -5.76 6.63
C ILE A 129 6.16 -4.35 6.05
N GLU A 130 7.16 -4.07 5.21
CA GLU A 130 7.29 -2.77 4.55
C GLU A 130 6.07 -2.44 3.67
N LYS A 131 5.46 -3.43 3.02
CA LYS A 131 4.19 -3.21 2.28
C LYS A 131 3.01 -2.89 3.20
N ILE A 132 2.96 -3.44 4.41
CA ILE A 132 1.93 -3.09 5.41
C ILE A 132 2.16 -1.64 5.87
N PHE A 133 3.41 -1.30 6.19
CA PHE A 133 3.77 0.05 6.65
C PHE A 133 3.57 1.12 5.57
N GLN A 134 3.74 0.81 4.28
CA GLN A 134 3.41 1.73 3.19
C GLN A 134 1.93 2.11 3.17
N ILE A 135 1.03 1.19 3.55
CA ILE A 135 -0.41 1.48 3.70
C ILE A 135 -0.63 2.43 4.88
N LEU A 136 -0.05 2.11 6.04
CA LEU A 136 -0.17 2.91 7.26
C LEU A 136 0.38 4.32 7.06
N ILE A 137 1.57 4.47 6.47
CA ILE A 137 2.18 5.77 6.15
C ILE A 137 1.24 6.57 5.25
N SER A 138 0.68 5.96 4.20
CA SER A 138 -0.24 6.64 3.30
C SER A 138 -1.54 7.08 4.00
N CYS A 139 -2.07 6.24 4.90
CA CYS A 139 -3.28 6.51 5.67
C CYS A 139 -3.06 7.63 6.70
N PHE A 140 -1.99 7.57 7.49
CA PHE A 140 -1.68 8.60 8.49
C PHE A 140 -1.23 9.92 7.87
N LYS A 141 -0.57 9.91 6.70
CA LYS A 141 -0.34 11.15 5.94
C LYS A 141 -1.67 11.81 5.55
N TYR A 142 -2.68 11.03 5.17
CA TYR A 142 -4.02 11.55 4.91
C TYR A 142 -4.67 12.08 6.21
N ALA A 143 -4.61 11.33 7.32
CA ALA A 143 -5.12 11.78 8.62
C ALA A 143 -4.50 13.12 9.07
N ARG A 144 -3.19 13.29 8.88
CA ARG A 144 -2.48 14.53 9.15
C ARG A 144 -2.93 15.68 8.24
N LYS A 145 -3.15 15.40 6.94
CA LYS A 145 -3.70 16.40 6.00
C LYS A 145 -5.12 16.85 6.41
N GLN A 146 -5.92 15.94 6.96
CA GLN A 146 -7.23 16.23 7.55
C GLN A 146 -7.17 16.83 8.96
N LYS A 147 -5.96 17.13 9.48
CA LYS A 147 -5.72 17.69 10.82
C LYS A 147 -6.25 16.83 11.98
N LEU A 148 -6.44 15.53 11.75
CA LEU A 148 -6.89 14.58 12.79
C LEU A 148 -5.76 14.18 13.74
N ILE A 149 -4.53 14.20 13.23
CA ILE A 149 -3.29 13.97 13.96
C ILE A 149 -2.26 15.03 13.58
N TYR A 150 -1.27 15.21 14.45
CA TYR A 150 -0.18 16.17 14.25
C TYR A 150 1.12 15.45 13.86
N GLU A 151 1.51 14.47 14.66
CA GLU A 151 2.69 13.63 14.43
C GLU A 151 2.31 12.35 13.69
N LEU A 152 3.21 11.89 12.82
CA LEU A 152 3.02 10.62 12.13
C LEU A 152 3.45 9.50 13.07
N PRO A 153 2.57 8.57 13.46
CA PRO A 153 2.95 7.45 14.33
C PRO A 153 3.82 6.41 13.61
N THR A 154 4.11 6.61 12.32
CA THR A 154 4.85 5.67 11.47
C THR A 154 6.35 5.98 11.38
N ASP A 155 6.79 7.01 12.09
CA ASP A 155 8.20 7.34 12.25
C ASP A 155 8.80 6.45 13.34
N ILE A 156 9.27 5.27 12.94
CA ILE A 156 9.75 4.19 13.81
C ILE A 156 11.04 3.58 13.26
N ASP A 157 11.76 2.85 14.12
CA ASP A 157 12.96 2.12 13.72
C ASP A 157 12.57 0.82 13.01
N LYS A 158 13.11 0.64 11.81
CA LYS A 158 12.86 -0.53 10.96
C LYS A 158 14.15 -1.30 10.71
N VAL A 159 14.05 -2.63 10.72
CA VAL A 159 15.13 -3.51 10.27
C VAL A 159 15.40 -3.26 8.79
N LYS A 160 16.69 -3.11 8.45
CA LYS A 160 17.13 -2.96 7.06
C LYS A 160 16.79 -4.22 6.28
N VAL A 161 16.07 -4.06 5.18
CA VAL A 161 15.76 -5.17 4.27
C VAL A 161 16.90 -5.28 3.26
N GLU A 162 17.62 -6.40 3.28
CA GLU A 162 18.57 -6.70 2.21
C GLU A 162 17.81 -7.10 0.94
N ALA A 163 18.26 -6.58 -0.21
CA ALA A 163 17.74 -7.02 -1.48
C ALA A 163 18.13 -8.49 -1.69
N PRO A 164 17.18 -9.37 -2.07
CA PRO A 164 17.54 -10.75 -2.37
C PRO A 164 18.53 -10.77 -3.54
N LYS A 165 19.52 -11.66 -3.47
CA LYS A 165 20.36 -11.96 -4.63
C LYS A 165 19.48 -12.60 -5.69
N VAL A 166 19.49 -12.03 -6.90
CA VAL A 166 18.79 -12.58 -8.05
C VAL A 166 19.76 -13.48 -8.79
N GLU A 167 19.46 -14.77 -8.83
CA GLU A 167 20.13 -15.74 -9.67
C GLU A 167 19.48 -15.74 -11.06
N PHE A 168 20.30 -15.89 -12.10
CA PHE A 168 19.86 -15.91 -13.49
C PHE A 168 20.47 -17.13 -14.18
N TRP A 169 19.78 -17.63 -15.21
CA TRP A 169 20.25 -18.78 -15.98
C TRP A 169 21.35 -18.39 -16.96
N GLU A 170 22.34 -19.27 -17.10
CA GLU A 170 23.26 -19.24 -18.23
C GLU A 170 22.58 -19.75 -19.51
N ASP A 171 23.12 -19.39 -20.68
CA ASP A 171 22.59 -19.82 -21.98
C ASP A 171 22.42 -21.35 -22.08
N LYS A 172 23.35 -22.11 -21.50
CA LYS A 172 23.28 -23.58 -21.48
C LYS A 172 22.09 -24.09 -20.68
N GLU A 173 21.83 -23.51 -19.51
CA GLU A 173 20.73 -23.90 -18.63
C GLU A 173 19.38 -23.56 -19.25
N LEU A 174 19.27 -22.37 -19.84
CA LEU A 174 18.09 -21.94 -20.58
C LEU A 174 17.78 -22.88 -21.75
N ASN A 175 18.78 -23.25 -22.54
CA ASN A 175 18.59 -24.15 -23.68
C ASN A 175 18.11 -25.54 -23.23
N ILE A 176 18.71 -26.10 -22.17
CA ILE A 176 18.26 -27.37 -21.58
C ILE A 176 16.79 -27.30 -21.17
N PHE A 177 16.38 -26.18 -20.57
CA PHE A 177 15.00 -25.98 -20.15
C PHE A 177 14.04 -25.86 -21.35
N LEU A 178 14.39 -25.05 -22.35
CA LEU A 178 13.59 -24.85 -23.55
C LEU A 178 13.38 -26.16 -24.32
N ASP A 179 14.42 -26.99 -24.44
CA ASP A 179 14.32 -28.30 -25.09
C ASP A 179 13.34 -29.24 -24.38
N ARG A 180 13.32 -29.22 -23.04
CA ARG A 180 12.42 -30.07 -22.23
C ARG A 180 10.95 -29.67 -22.34
N ILE A 181 10.67 -28.38 -22.50
CA ILE A 181 9.29 -27.88 -22.60
C ILE A 181 8.81 -27.77 -24.05
N LYS A 182 9.64 -28.12 -25.03
CA LYS A 182 9.30 -28.08 -26.45
C LYS A 182 8.04 -28.89 -26.73
N GLY A 183 7.11 -28.31 -27.49
CA GLY A 183 5.80 -28.91 -27.79
C GLY A 183 4.74 -28.74 -26.69
N THR A 184 5.08 -28.19 -25.52
CA THR A 184 4.10 -27.82 -24.49
C THR A 184 3.55 -26.42 -24.72
N TYR A 185 2.41 -26.12 -24.10
CA TYR A 185 1.80 -24.78 -24.15
C TYR A 185 2.69 -23.66 -23.59
N LEU A 186 3.72 -24.00 -22.79
CA LEU A 186 4.64 -23.04 -22.19
C LEU A 186 5.76 -22.59 -23.13
N TYR A 187 6.11 -23.40 -24.14
CA TYR A 187 7.29 -23.17 -24.98
C TYR A 187 7.25 -21.80 -25.64
N ASN A 188 6.14 -21.45 -26.29
CA ASN A 188 5.98 -20.18 -27.01
C ASN A 188 6.21 -18.97 -26.09
N ALA A 189 5.56 -18.97 -24.92
CA ALA A 189 5.63 -17.85 -23.99
C ALA A 189 7.06 -17.65 -23.46
N ILE A 190 7.72 -18.75 -23.06
CA ILE A 190 9.07 -18.68 -22.46
C ILE A 190 10.13 -18.40 -23.52
N PHE A 191 10.00 -18.93 -24.73
CA PHE A 191 10.91 -18.62 -25.83
C PHE A 191 10.85 -17.14 -26.19
N ILE A 192 9.64 -16.57 -26.32
CA ILE A 192 9.48 -15.13 -26.55
C ILE A 192 10.09 -14.33 -25.38
N ASP A 193 9.76 -14.69 -24.13
CA ASP A 193 10.29 -14.02 -22.93
C ASP A 193 11.84 -13.96 -22.94
N SER A 194 12.48 -15.11 -23.18
CA SER A 194 13.95 -15.21 -23.14
C SER A 194 14.66 -14.29 -24.13
N LEU A 195 14.00 -13.88 -25.22
CA LEU A 195 14.56 -13.02 -26.26
C LEU A 195 14.08 -11.57 -26.18
N THR A 196 13.07 -11.27 -25.37
CA THR A 196 12.39 -9.96 -25.36
C THR A 196 12.25 -9.35 -23.97
N GLY A 197 12.36 -10.15 -22.91
CA GLY A 197 12.17 -9.74 -21.52
C GLY A 197 10.77 -9.22 -21.22
N LEU A 198 9.75 -9.73 -21.93
CA LEU A 198 8.36 -9.34 -21.70
C LEU A 198 7.86 -9.92 -20.38
N ARG A 199 7.21 -9.10 -19.56
CA ARG A 199 6.64 -9.61 -18.31
C ARG A 199 5.54 -10.62 -18.63
N VAL A 200 5.34 -11.62 -17.76
CA VAL A 200 4.31 -12.66 -17.92
C VAL A 200 2.92 -12.08 -18.27
N ALA A 201 2.50 -10.99 -17.60
CA ALA A 201 1.23 -10.33 -17.90
C ALA A 201 1.19 -9.73 -19.33
N GLU A 202 2.31 -9.18 -19.81
CA GLU A 202 2.47 -8.64 -21.16
C GLU A 202 2.46 -9.77 -22.20
N LEU A 203 3.13 -10.90 -21.93
CA LEU A 203 3.11 -12.10 -22.78
C LEU A 203 1.70 -12.66 -22.94
N CYS A 204 0.96 -12.79 -21.84
CA CYS A 204 -0.44 -13.25 -21.87
C CYS A 204 -1.38 -12.28 -22.61
N GLY A 205 -1.02 -11.00 -22.72
CA GLY A 205 -1.77 -10.00 -23.47
C GLY A 205 -1.34 -9.86 -24.94
N LEU A 206 -0.28 -10.54 -25.36
CA LEU A 206 0.29 -10.36 -26.69
C LEU A 206 -0.66 -10.88 -27.78
N ARG A 207 -0.99 -10.01 -28.74
CA ARG A 207 -1.82 -10.37 -29.92
C ARG A 207 -1.01 -10.24 -31.21
N TRP A 208 -1.43 -10.94 -32.26
CA TRP A 208 -0.79 -10.85 -33.58
C TRP A 208 -0.75 -9.42 -34.14
N CYS A 209 -1.73 -8.58 -33.83
CA CYS A 209 -1.74 -7.17 -34.25
C CYS A 209 -0.65 -6.32 -33.57
N ASN A 210 -0.03 -6.82 -32.49
CA ASN A 210 1.08 -6.15 -31.82
C ASN A 210 2.44 -6.47 -32.45
N ILE A 211 2.52 -7.47 -33.32
CA ILE A 211 3.77 -8.00 -33.87
C ILE A 211 3.93 -7.51 -35.31
N ASP A 212 4.89 -6.62 -35.52
CA ASP A 212 5.27 -6.10 -36.83
C ASP A 212 6.53 -6.84 -37.29
N LEU A 213 6.35 -7.94 -38.03
CA LEU A 213 7.45 -8.77 -38.52
C LEU A 213 8.25 -8.10 -39.66
N GLU A 214 7.63 -7.17 -40.39
CA GLU A 214 8.31 -6.44 -41.46
C GLU A 214 9.27 -5.40 -40.89
N LYS A 215 8.82 -4.66 -39.88
CA LYS A 215 9.66 -3.66 -39.20
C LYS A 215 10.46 -4.23 -38.03
N GLY A 216 10.21 -5.48 -37.64
CA GLY A 216 10.98 -6.21 -36.65
C GLY A 216 10.77 -5.73 -35.20
N TYR A 217 9.54 -5.43 -34.80
CA TYR A 217 9.26 -5.09 -33.39
C TYR A 217 7.92 -5.62 -32.86
N ILE A 218 7.87 -5.81 -31.54
CA ILE A 218 6.65 -6.07 -30.76
C ILE A 218 6.24 -4.78 -30.06
N SER A 219 4.99 -4.35 -30.26
CA SER A 219 4.39 -3.24 -29.54
C SER A 219 3.77 -3.73 -28.23
N VAL A 220 4.38 -3.40 -27.10
CA VAL A 220 3.87 -3.73 -25.77
C VAL A 220 2.90 -2.64 -25.35
N ASN A 221 1.61 -2.92 -25.45
CA ASN A 221 0.53 -1.97 -25.12
C ASN A 221 -0.67 -2.64 -24.44
N SER A 222 -0.54 -3.91 -24.07
CA SER A 222 -1.61 -4.66 -23.42
C SER A 222 -1.04 -5.72 -22.50
N GLN A 223 -1.88 -6.17 -21.57
CA GLN A 223 -1.55 -7.20 -20.60
C GLN A 223 -2.81 -7.95 -20.16
N VAL A 224 -2.62 -9.14 -19.59
CA VAL A 224 -3.66 -9.84 -18.84
C VAL A 224 -3.35 -9.79 -17.36
N ILE A 225 -4.31 -9.32 -16.56
CA ILE A 225 -4.22 -9.26 -15.10
C ILE A 225 -5.24 -10.19 -14.46
N TYR A 226 -4.93 -10.74 -13.30
CA TYR A 226 -5.88 -11.51 -12.50
C TYR A 226 -6.57 -10.61 -11.48
N ASP A 227 -7.88 -10.45 -11.63
CA ASP A 227 -8.73 -9.83 -10.64
C ASP A 227 -9.06 -10.85 -9.54
N ARG A 228 -8.54 -10.62 -8.34
CA ARG A 228 -8.75 -11.52 -7.20
C ARG A 228 -10.13 -11.34 -6.55
N GLU A 229 -10.76 -10.17 -6.70
CA GLU A 229 -12.09 -9.91 -6.14
C GLU A 229 -13.13 -10.67 -6.98
N GLU A 230 -13.03 -10.53 -8.29
CA GLU A 230 -13.92 -11.17 -9.26
C GLU A 230 -13.47 -12.57 -9.71
N LYS A 231 -12.29 -13.01 -9.25
CA LYS A 231 -11.64 -14.29 -9.60
C LYS A 231 -11.53 -14.56 -11.10
N LYS A 232 -11.27 -13.53 -11.90
CA LYS A 232 -11.22 -13.62 -13.37
C LYS A 232 -9.95 -13.02 -13.97
N LEU A 233 -9.57 -13.52 -15.14
CA LEU A 233 -8.54 -12.91 -15.97
C LEU A 233 -9.14 -11.76 -16.78
N LEU A 234 -8.45 -10.62 -16.80
CA LEU A 234 -8.87 -9.41 -17.48
C LEU A 234 -7.81 -8.98 -18.46
N PHE A 235 -8.18 -8.90 -19.73
CA PHE A 235 -7.39 -8.22 -20.74
C PHE A 235 -7.52 -6.70 -20.55
N THR A 236 -6.40 -5.98 -20.62
CA THR A 236 -6.40 -4.52 -20.54
C THR A 236 -5.28 -3.93 -21.39
N GLU A 237 -5.59 -2.80 -22.04
CA GLU A 237 -4.60 -1.98 -22.78
C GLU A 237 -3.96 -0.92 -21.88
N ILE A 238 -4.37 -0.86 -20.61
CA ILE A 238 -3.78 0.03 -19.63
C ILE A 238 -2.62 -0.71 -18.97
N LEU A 239 -1.41 -0.25 -19.23
CA LEU A 239 -0.21 -0.73 -18.56
C LEU A 239 0.02 0.01 -17.24
N LYS A 240 0.87 -0.56 -16.37
CA LYS A 240 1.09 -0.06 -15.00
C LYS A 240 1.68 1.36 -14.95
N THR A 241 2.44 1.76 -15.97
CA THR A 241 3.04 3.08 -16.13
C THR A 241 3.07 3.46 -17.60
N ASP A 242 3.11 4.76 -17.92
CA ASP A 242 3.23 5.22 -19.32
C ASP A 242 4.51 4.69 -19.99
N SER A 243 5.61 4.58 -19.24
CA SER A 243 6.87 3.98 -19.68
C SER A 243 6.78 2.47 -19.98
N SER A 244 5.69 1.81 -19.58
CA SER A 244 5.48 0.40 -19.91
C SER A 244 5.09 0.23 -21.38
N ASN A 245 4.49 1.25 -22.00
CA ASN A 245 4.21 1.27 -23.43
C ASN A 245 5.52 1.42 -24.19
N ARG A 246 5.93 0.38 -24.90
CA ARG A 246 7.23 0.34 -25.58
C ARG A 246 7.22 -0.54 -26.82
N LYS A 247 8.20 -0.33 -27.69
CA LYS A 247 8.53 -1.25 -28.78
C LYS A 247 9.74 -2.08 -28.36
N VAL A 248 9.64 -3.40 -28.50
CA VAL A 248 10.74 -4.33 -28.25
C VAL A 248 11.20 -4.89 -29.59
N SER A 249 12.51 -4.84 -29.85
CA SER A 249 13.09 -5.35 -31.10
C SER A 249 12.92 -6.87 -31.19
N ILE A 250 12.62 -7.37 -32.39
CA ILE A 250 12.56 -8.79 -32.70
C ILE A 250 13.89 -9.17 -33.35
N PRO A 251 14.69 -10.07 -32.74
CA PRO A 251 15.85 -10.65 -33.40
C PRO A 251 15.44 -11.38 -34.69
N PRO A 252 15.82 -10.89 -35.90
CA PRO A 252 15.20 -11.33 -37.15
C PRO A 252 15.53 -12.78 -37.50
N LYS A 253 16.75 -13.24 -37.17
CA LYS A 253 17.25 -14.59 -37.48
C LYS A 253 16.76 -15.68 -36.53
N THR A 254 16.18 -15.31 -35.38
CA THR A 254 15.68 -16.27 -34.38
C THR A 254 14.19 -16.08 -34.18
N LEU A 255 13.79 -15.12 -33.36
CA LEU A 255 12.39 -14.87 -33.02
C LEU A 255 11.56 -14.49 -34.25
N GLY A 256 12.12 -13.72 -35.19
CA GLY A 256 11.42 -13.33 -36.43
C GLY A 256 11.01 -14.53 -37.29
N VAL A 257 11.96 -15.44 -37.56
CA VAL A 257 11.70 -16.69 -38.29
C VAL A 257 10.69 -17.55 -37.54
N TYR A 258 10.86 -17.70 -36.23
CA TYR A 258 9.97 -18.50 -35.39
C TYR A 258 8.52 -18.01 -35.44
N LEU A 259 8.30 -16.72 -35.21
CA LEU A 259 6.97 -16.11 -35.22
C LEU A 259 6.32 -16.16 -36.60
N LYS A 260 7.11 -16.07 -37.68
CA LYS A 260 6.59 -16.23 -39.04
C LYS A 260 6.01 -17.63 -39.26
N ASN A 261 6.78 -18.67 -38.93
CA ASN A 261 6.34 -20.06 -39.06
C ASN A 261 5.10 -20.34 -38.20
N LEU A 262 5.13 -19.90 -36.93
CA LEU A 262 3.99 -20.07 -36.02
C LEU A 262 2.72 -19.37 -36.54
N LYS A 263 2.84 -18.23 -37.21
CA LYS A 263 1.70 -17.52 -37.82
C LYS A 263 1.12 -18.26 -39.02
N GLU A 264 1.94 -19.00 -39.75
CA GLU A 264 1.51 -19.81 -40.90
C GLU A 264 0.83 -21.09 -40.43
N GLU A 265 1.29 -21.73 -39.35
CA GLU A 265 0.68 -22.94 -38.77
C GLU A 265 -0.72 -22.72 -38.16
N ILE A 266 -1.02 -21.50 -37.71
CA ILE A 266 -2.30 -21.14 -37.07
C ILE A 266 -3.38 -20.75 -38.10
N LYS A 267 -3.00 -20.48 -39.35
CA LYS A 267 -3.91 -20.14 -40.45
C LYS A 267 -4.51 -21.40 -41.08
#